data_AF-A0A511QVA4-F1
#
_entry.id   AF-A0A511QVA4-F1
#
_cell.length_a   1.000
_cell.length_b   1.000
_cell.length_c   1.000
_cell.angle_alpha   90.00
_cell.angle_beta   90.00
_cell.angle_gamma   90.00
#
_symmetry.space_group_name_H-M   'P 1'
#
loop_
_entity.id
_entity.type
_entity.pdbx_description
1 polymer ?
#
loop_
_entity_poly.entity_id
_entity_poly.type
_entity_poly.pdbx_seq_one_letter_code
_entity_poly.pdbx_strand_id
1 'polypeptide(L)' 'MSRLNDDSSLGNSRQWDAIWSDGDMWKASLQSQGLYVFPGKDLVIAFYSTNVPDDSSHRFLRPVATSGMFDK' A
#
# COMPACT_ATOMS: atom_id res chain seq x y z
N MET A 1 11.88 -20.47 14.63
CA MET A 1 10.45 -20.23 14.34
C MET A 1 10.34 -19.61 12.97
N SER A 2 9.37 -20.01 12.16
CA SER A 2 9.08 -19.34 10.89
C SER A 2 8.78 -17.85 11.16
N ARG A 3 9.14 -16.99 10.21
CA ARG A 3 8.90 -15.52 10.26
C ARG A 3 7.42 -15.17 10.51
N LEU A 4 6.51 -16.11 10.25
CA LEU A 4 5.06 -15.97 10.41
C LEU A 4 4.46 -16.96 11.42
N ASN A 5 5.28 -17.73 12.14
CA ASN A 5 4.85 -18.85 12.99
C ASN A 5 3.97 -19.89 12.26
N ASP A 6 4.23 -20.06 10.97
CA ASP A 6 3.52 -20.97 10.05
C ASP A 6 4.48 -21.41 8.94
N ASP A 7 4.55 -22.72 8.70
CA ASP A 7 5.43 -23.37 7.70
C ASP A 7 4.62 -23.93 6.50
N SER A 8 3.30 -23.74 6.48
CA SER A 8 2.42 -24.26 5.43
C SER A 8 2.30 -23.36 4.21
N SER A 9 2.83 -22.13 4.27
CA SER A 9 2.71 -21.16 3.18
C SER A 9 3.48 -21.61 1.94
N LEU A 10 2.74 -21.85 0.84
CA LEU A 10 3.30 -22.35 -0.42
C LEU A 10 3.73 -21.22 -1.38
N GLY A 11 3.40 -19.96 -1.10
CA GLY A 11 3.88 -18.82 -1.89
C GLY A 11 3.06 -17.53 -1.76
N ASN A 12 3.61 -16.43 -2.25
CA ASN A 12 3.00 -15.10 -2.25
C ASN A 12 3.50 -14.20 -3.39
N SER A 13 3.56 -14.68 -4.64
CA SER A 13 4.17 -13.91 -5.73
C SER A 13 3.35 -12.67 -6.14
N ARG A 14 4.06 -11.57 -6.45
CA ARG A 14 3.55 -10.27 -6.93
C ARG A 14 2.45 -9.61 -6.06
N GLN A 15 2.68 -9.53 -4.75
CA GLN A 15 1.73 -8.93 -3.78
C GLN A 15 1.44 -7.44 -3.98
N TRP A 16 2.19 -6.72 -4.82
CA TRP A 16 2.04 -5.29 -5.03
C TRP A 16 1.49 -5.03 -6.43
N ASP A 17 0.48 -4.18 -6.51
CA ASP A 17 -0.17 -3.84 -7.77
C ASP A 17 0.63 -2.80 -8.56
N ALA A 18 1.37 -1.94 -7.84
CA ALA A 18 2.36 -1.06 -8.45
C ALA A 18 3.58 -0.89 -7.53
N ILE A 19 4.74 -0.78 -8.17
CA ILE A 19 6.00 -0.37 -7.56
C ILE A 19 6.60 0.71 -8.47
N TRP A 20 6.87 1.90 -7.93
CA TRP A 20 7.47 2.99 -8.68
C TRP A 20 9.01 2.92 -8.66
N SER A 21 9.67 3.64 -9.55
CA SER A 21 11.15 3.65 -9.67
C SER A 21 11.86 4.17 -8.42
N ASP A 22 11.16 4.93 -7.58
CA ASP A 22 11.63 5.45 -6.29
C ASP A 22 11.39 4.49 -5.12
N GLY A 23 10.80 3.31 -5.36
CA GLY A 23 10.60 2.26 -4.37
C GLY A 23 9.27 2.33 -3.62
N ASP A 24 8.41 3.29 -3.95
CA ASP A 24 7.04 3.32 -3.40
C ASP A 24 6.25 2.11 -3.87
N MET A 25 5.37 1.62 -2.99
CA MET A 25 4.62 0.39 -3.21
C MET A 25 3.14 0.62 -2.95
N TRP A 26 2.30 0.12 -3.86
CA TRP A 26 0.86 0.24 -3.81
C TRP A 26 0.17 -1.12 -3.85
N LYS A 27 -0.83 -1.30 -2.99
CA LYS A 27 -1.71 -2.48 -2.98
C LYS A 27 -3.17 -2.08 -2.78
N ALA A 28 -3.98 -2.36 -3.80
CA ALA A 28 -5.42 -2.32 -3.75
C ALA A 28 -5.98 -3.54 -3.01
N SER A 29 -7.20 -3.37 -2.50
CA SER A 29 -8.03 -4.41 -1.93
C SER A 29 -9.48 -4.19 -2.34
N LEU A 30 -10.31 -5.20 -2.13
CA LEU A 30 -11.75 -5.12 -2.36
C LEU A 30 -12.35 -3.93 -1.63
N GLN A 31 -13.37 -3.31 -2.23
CA GLN A 31 -14.12 -2.18 -1.65
C GLN A 31 -13.34 -0.85 -1.58
N SER A 32 -12.45 -0.60 -2.54
CA SER A 32 -11.74 0.69 -2.66
C SER A 32 -10.88 1.03 -1.45
N GLN A 33 -10.35 0.00 -0.79
CA GLN A 33 -9.42 0.14 0.33
C GLN A 33 -8.01 -0.28 -0.10
N GLY A 34 -6.99 0.01 0.71
CA GLY A 34 -5.65 -0.44 0.37
C GLY A 34 -4.54 0.08 1.26
N LEU A 35 -3.32 -0.20 0.79
CA LEU A 35 -2.07 0.06 1.48
C LEU A 35 -1.09 0.75 0.54
N TYR A 36 -0.51 1.85 1.02
CA TYR A 36 0.59 2.55 0.35
C TYR A 36 1.81 2.54 1.28
N VAL A 37 2.97 2.16 0.76
CA VAL A 37 4.23 2.10 1.51
C VAL A 37 5.28 2.95 0.80
N PHE A 38 5.89 3.90 1.52
CA PHE A 38 7.03 4.69 1.06
C PHE A 38 8.23 4.41 1.97
N PRO A 39 9.07 3.41 1.63
CA PRO A 39 10.21 3.01 2.46
C PRO A 39 11.20 4.15 2.72
N GLY A 40 11.48 4.97 1.69
CA GLY A 40 12.40 6.09 1.80
C GLY A 40 11.96 7.22 2.74
N LYS A 41 10.69 7.23 3.19
CA LYS A 41 10.15 8.20 4.15
C LYS A 41 9.70 7.58 5.47
N ASP A 42 9.99 6.30 5.72
CA ASP A 42 9.45 5.55 6.86
C ASP A 42 7.90 5.65 6.97
N LEU A 43 7.19 5.74 5.85
CA LEU A 43 5.76 6.05 5.81
C LEU A 43 4.93 4.86 5.32
N VAL A 44 3.82 4.60 6.03
CA VAL A 44 2.76 3.68 5.62
C VAL A 44 1.42 4.40 5.72
N ILE A 45 0.64 4.36 4.64
CA ILE A 45 -0.75 4.85 4.61
C ILE A 45 -1.66 3.64 4.43
N ALA A 46 -2.49 3.37 5.44
CA ALA A 46 -3.59 2.42 5.37
C ALA A 46 -4.91 3.20 5.35
N PHE A 47 -5.80 2.83 4.45
CA PHE A 47 -7.12 3.46 4.38
C PHE A 47 -8.19 2.41 4.06
N TYR A 48 -9.38 2.67 4.58
CA TYR A 48 -10.55 1.81 4.47
C TYR A 48 -11.67 2.60 3.80
N SER A 49 -12.43 1.92 2.95
CA SER A 49 -13.54 2.49 2.22
C SER A 49 -14.59 1.42 1.97
N THR A 50 -15.79 1.87 1.65
CA THR A 50 -16.86 1.07 1.05
C THR A 50 -17.37 1.72 -0.24
N ASN A 51 -16.69 2.76 -0.74
CA ASN A 51 -17.11 3.59 -1.86
C ASN A 51 -16.69 3.01 -3.22
N VAL A 52 -17.16 1.79 -3.50
CA VAL A 52 -16.88 1.04 -4.75
C VAL A 52 -17.21 1.83 -6.02
N PRO A 53 -18.33 2.57 -6.13
CA PRO A 53 -18.70 3.18 -7.41
C PRO A 53 -17.73 4.23 -7.93
N ASP A 54 -17.01 4.91 -7.03
CA ASP A 54 -16.11 6.01 -7.37
C ASP A 54 -14.63 5.58 -7.42
N ASP A 55 -14.20 4.75 -6.47
CA ASP A 55 -12.82 4.21 -6.39
C ASP A 55 -11.71 5.30 -6.40
N SER A 56 -12.08 6.57 -6.27
CA SER A 56 -11.18 7.71 -6.48
C SER A 56 -10.17 7.88 -5.35
N SER A 57 -10.45 7.30 -4.18
CA SER A 57 -9.59 7.36 -3.00
C SER A 57 -8.15 6.92 -3.29
N HIS A 58 -7.97 5.95 -4.20
CA HIS A 58 -6.66 5.49 -4.65
C HIS A 58 -5.78 6.60 -5.26
N ARG A 59 -6.40 7.59 -5.90
CA ARG A 59 -5.71 8.66 -6.63
C ARG A 59 -5.01 9.65 -5.71
N PHE A 60 -5.43 9.73 -4.43
CA PHE A 60 -4.90 10.71 -3.49
C PHE A 60 -3.68 10.21 -2.71
N LEU A 61 -3.46 8.89 -2.62
CA LEU A 61 -2.46 8.31 -1.73
C LEU A 61 -1.04 8.75 -2.07
N ARG A 62 -0.63 8.61 -3.33
CA ARG A 62 0.72 9.03 -3.76
C ARG A 62 0.91 10.54 -3.63
N PRO A 63 0.01 11.42 -4.13
CA PRO A 63 0.12 12.85 -3.89
C PRO A 63 0.28 13.22 -2.42
N VAL A 64 -0.51 12.61 -1.52
CA VAL A 64 -0.40 12.82 -0.07
C VAL A 64 0.96 12.35 0.46
N ALA A 65 1.41 11.14 0.11
CA ALA A 65 2.71 10.60 0.52
C ALA A 65 3.89 11.48 0.06
N THR A 66 3.79 12.09 -1.13
CA THR A 66 4.83 12.95 -1.72
C THR A 66 4.65 14.44 -1.41
N SER A 67 3.62 14.85 -0.67
CA SER A 67 3.22 16.27 -0.48
C SER A 67 4.13 17.11 0.42
N GLY A 68 5.17 16.51 1.01
CA GLY A 68 6.01 17.15 2.04
C GLY A 68 5.38 17.18 3.44
N MET A 69 4.11 16.77 3.58
CA MET A 69 3.40 16.68 4.86
C MET A 69 4.11 15.81 5.91
N PHE A 70 4.92 14.85 5.46
CA PHE A 70 5.61 13.86 6.30
C PHE A 70 7.13 14.06 6.34
N ASP A 71 7.63 15.20 5.88
CA ASP A 71 9.06 15.50 5.98
C ASP A 71 9.40 15.82 7.45
N LYS A 72 10.49 15.22 7.96
CA LYS A 72 10.95 15.35 9.36
C LYS A 72 11.81 16.60 9.56
#